data_AF-C4XQF1-F1
#
_entry.id   AF-C4XQF1-F1
#
_cell.length_a   1.000
_cell.length_b   1.000
_cell.length_c   1.000
_cell.angle_alpha   90.00
_cell.angle_beta   90.00
_cell.angle_gamma   90.00
#
_symmetry.space_group_name_H-M   'P 1'
#
loop_
_entity.id
_entity.type
_entity.pdbx_description
1 polymer ?
#
loop_
_entity_poly.entity_id
_entity_poly.type
_entity_poly.pdbx_seq_one_letter_code
_entity_poly.pdbx_strand_id
1 'polypeptide(L)'
;MIFDWTTAFSQVPEAPFLDGQHRAREGEILRVQTLPDLRRYLDWIHIKQCLLKPYAEHANYPVVDFRELLPSFEADAYEYKELPGFSMVALARPLKYFQEIFQYDILHCLLDYADEKYRDQCPLESSIFSQNIRTFCAHLPKASQDAFRTRFSETDVTSLENYAALLPTILDMDRAHVLSMDSQNDFYLSGVYCSFPSYLDTELKRFGLNIKKFAVGDDRRYERHRGFVYQFLMELYGFPIVSERRTSSALFARRLFRMGEKFLVRVLGQTDRAITTLYSHPDARFYPRVEKIALVAVDKSQTEAVKALAEGGYFIDPDRRVVITRVVYRQHKYDPNNVRQDRALSVASQEVIHPLTGRSYYRLNLVKDTYSLFLRLNDIVRGEYSGRIVYKRNEIVENTDTHEKKLKFLYAWLSKHQRRIIGYSDDFYSNVVKVLDNYLLSADHYDDFSNLRDVYQEVWSKYSYIQQARKVKMLEDLQDRNYKGERLTYAKMLALFTEVLNDLKFEIVNYFDALVERVLSLGDMILNDSYLLRTYIRKKDLDLSPYGLSVKKTYGRLVALLDEFRMIRKAKKEQGIVLPLVAQS
;
A
#
# COMPACT_ATOMS: atom_id res chain seq x y z
N MET A 1 -33.61 1.07 0.17
CA MET A 1 -33.49 1.26 -1.29
C MET A 1 -32.01 1.19 -1.62
N ILE A 2 -31.65 0.36 -2.59
CA ILE A 2 -30.29 0.28 -3.13
C ILE A 2 -30.03 1.58 -3.90
N PHE A 3 -28.87 2.20 -3.70
CA PHE A 3 -28.46 3.41 -4.41
C PHE A 3 -28.43 3.20 -5.94
N ASP A 4 -29.02 4.12 -6.69
CA ASP A 4 -28.93 4.12 -8.15
C ASP A 4 -27.63 4.79 -8.60
N TRP A 5 -26.73 3.98 -9.20
CA TRP A 5 -25.42 4.44 -9.66
C TRP A 5 -25.50 5.52 -10.73
N THR A 6 -26.60 5.60 -11.50
CA THR A 6 -26.76 6.64 -12.54
C THR A 6 -26.83 8.03 -11.92
N THR A 7 -27.37 8.14 -10.71
CA THR A 7 -27.48 9.39 -9.94
C THR A 7 -26.18 9.77 -9.20
N ALA A 8 -25.14 8.94 -9.29
CA ALA A 8 -23.88 9.19 -8.62
C ALA A 8 -23.24 10.51 -9.05
N PHE A 9 -22.80 11.27 -8.05
CA PHE A 9 -22.21 12.59 -8.17
C PHE A 9 -23.10 13.63 -8.86
N SER A 10 -24.42 13.42 -8.92
CA SER A 10 -25.38 14.37 -9.52
C SER A 10 -25.40 15.77 -8.89
N GLN A 11 -24.81 15.94 -7.70
CA GLN A 11 -24.76 17.21 -6.98
C GLN A 11 -23.37 17.87 -7.00
N VAL A 12 -22.42 17.35 -7.79
CA VAL A 12 -21.12 18.00 -7.99
C VAL A 12 -21.19 18.99 -9.17
N PRO A 13 -20.38 20.05 -9.18
CA PRO A 13 -20.34 21.01 -10.30
C PRO A 13 -20.11 20.35 -11.66
N GLU A 14 -19.30 19.28 -11.68
CA GLU A 14 -18.95 18.55 -12.89
C GLU A 14 -20.02 17.55 -13.35
N ALA A 15 -21.16 17.44 -12.65
CA ALA A 15 -22.23 16.47 -12.94
C ALA A 15 -22.67 16.42 -14.41
N PRO A 16 -22.82 17.55 -15.14
CA PRO A 16 -23.23 17.53 -16.55
C PRO A 16 -22.31 16.73 -17.50
N PHE A 17 -21.08 16.43 -17.06
CA PHE A 17 -20.06 15.72 -17.85
C PHE A 17 -19.88 14.25 -17.43
N LEU A 18 -20.71 13.74 -16.51
CA LEU A 18 -20.53 12.41 -15.90
C LEU A 18 -21.47 11.32 -16.46
N ASP A 19 -22.53 11.70 -17.18
CA ASP A 19 -23.65 10.80 -17.50
C ASP A 19 -23.40 9.85 -18.68
N GLY A 20 -22.17 9.85 -19.23
CA GLY A 20 -21.77 8.91 -20.27
C GLY A 20 -22.51 9.09 -21.60
N GLN A 21 -23.24 10.19 -21.76
CA GLN A 21 -23.83 10.67 -23.00
C GLN A 21 -22.88 11.67 -23.66
N HIS A 22 -22.85 11.69 -25.00
CA HIS A 22 -22.04 12.67 -25.74
C HIS A 22 -22.68 14.03 -25.64
N ARG A 23 -21.89 15.07 -25.39
CA ARG A 23 -22.41 16.43 -25.36
C ARG A 23 -22.39 17.04 -26.75
N ALA A 24 -23.43 17.82 -27.03
CA ALA A 24 -23.47 18.68 -28.21
C ALA A 24 -22.43 19.80 -28.06
N ARG A 25 -21.96 20.33 -29.20
CA ARG A 25 -20.91 21.37 -29.27
C ARG A 25 -21.29 22.70 -28.58
N GLU A 26 -22.57 22.94 -28.34
CA GLU A 26 -23.09 24.17 -27.74
C GLU A 26 -23.40 23.95 -26.25
N GLY A 27 -22.82 24.78 -25.37
CA GLY A 27 -23.08 24.72 -23.94
C GLY A 27 -21.92 25.18 -23.06
N GLU A 28 -22.02 24.85 -21.78
CA GLU A 28 -20.98 25.08 -20.78
C GLU A 28 -19.74 24.22 -21.08
N ILE A 29 -18.56 24.87 -21.16
CA ILE A 29 -17.30 24.25 -21.53
C ILE A 29 -16.56 23.77 -20.28
N LEU A 30 -16.15 22.51 -20.27
CA LEU A 30 -15.30 21.97 -19.21
C LEU A 30 -13.84 22.36 -19.42
N ARG A 31 -13.30 23.19 -18.53
CA ARG A 31 -11.89 23.63 -18.54
C ARG A 31 -11.15 22.98 -17.39
N VAL A 32 -10.19 22.10 -17.70
CA VAL A 32 -9.38 21.40 -16.71
C VAL A 32 -7.92 21.67 -17.00
N GLN A 33 -7.29 22.53 -16.19
CA GLN A 33 -5.96 23.06 -16.47
C GLN A 33 -4.89 22.63 -15.46
N THR A 34 -5.29 22.02 -14.35
CA THR A 34 -4.34 21.60 -13.30
C THR A 34 -4.49 20.12 -12.98
N LEU A 35 -3.40 19.49 -12.52
CA LEU A 35 -3.45 18.08 -12.09
C LEU A 35 -4.43 17.83 -10.94
N PRO A 36 -4.56 18.73 -9.93
CA PRO A 36 -5.61 18.61 -8.92
C PRO A 36 -7.03 18.60 -9.50
N ASP A 37 -7.33 19.50 -10.44
CA ASP A 37 -8.66 19.57 -11.06
C ASP A 37 -8.93 18.33 -11.90
N LEU A 38 -7.94 17.90 -12.69
CA LEU A 38 -8.02 16.66 -13.46
C LEU A 38 -8.23 15.45 -12.56
N ARG A 39 -7.48 15.36 -11.47
CA ARG A 39 -7.62 14.27 -10.51
C ARG A 39 -9.03 14.21 -9.94
N ARG A 40 -9.59 15.36 -9.53
CA ARG A 40 -10.95 15.47 -9.01
C ARG A 40 -11.98 15.04 -10.05
N TYR A 41 -11.88 15.55 -11.28
CA TYR A 41 -12.74 15.15 -12.39
C TYR A 41 -12.71 13.63 -12.65
N LEU A 42 -11.51 13.07 -12.74
CA LEU A 42 -11.29 11.64 -12.95
C LEU A 42 -11.75 10.77 -11.78
N ASP A 43 -11.73 11.28 -10.54
CA ASP A 43 -12.29 10.54 -9.40
C ASP A 43 -13.77 10.28 -9.62
N TRP A 44 -14.55 11.29 -10.02
CA TRP A 44 -15.99 11.14 -10.25
C TRP A 44 -16.29 10.13 -11.34
N ILE A 45 -15.63 10.25 -12.48
CA ILE A 45 -15.85 9.37 -13.64
C ILE A 45 -15.44 7.95 -13.32
N HIS A 46 -14.22 7.74 -12.81
CA HIS A 46 -13.74 6.39 -12.55
C HIS A 46 -14.50 5.71 -11.40
N ILE A 47 -14.93 6.45 -10.37
CA ILE A 47 -15.78 5.86 -9.33
C ILE A 47 -17.14 5.47 -9.91
N LYS A 48 -17.79 6.37 -10.66
CA LYS A 48 -19.12 6.12 -11.26
C LYS A 48 -19.08 4.93 -12.23
N GLN A 49 -18.17 4.97 -13.20
CA GLN A 49 -18.13 4.00 -14.30
C GLN A 49 -17.37 2.71 -13.98
N CYS A 50 -16.34 2.75 -13.12
CA CYS A 50 -15.48 1.58 -12.89
C CYS A 50 -15.68 0.91 -11.53
N LEU A 51 -16.38 1.54 -10.58
CA LEU A 51 -16.68 0.96 -9.27
C LEU A 51 -18.19 0.78 -9.06
N LEU A 52 -18.97 1.86 -9.14
CA LEU A 52 -20.40 1.85 -8.82
C LEU A 52 -21.24 1.11 -9.87
N LYS A 53 -21.01 1.37 -11.16
CA LYS A 53 -21.69 0.67 -12.24
C LYS A 53 -21.45 -0.85 -12.19
N PRO A 54 -20.20 -1.36 -12.13
CA PRO A 54 -19.96 -2.79 -11.98
C PRO A 54 -20.55 -3.38 -10.69
N TYR A 55 -20.56 -2.61 -9.60
CA TYR A 55 -21.20 -3.05 -8.36
C TYR A 55 -22.71 -3.28 -8.52
N ALA A 56 -23.37 -2.44 -9.32
CA ALA A 56 -24.79 -2.57 -9.61
C ALA A 56 -25.10 -3.66 -10.66
N GLU A 57 -24.22 -3.85 -11.65
CA GLU A 57 -24.43 -4.79 -12.76
C GLU A 57 -24.05 -6.24 -12.40
N HIS A 58 -23.06 -6.44 -11.51
CA HIS A 58 -22.63 -7.77 -11.08
C HIS A 58 -23.22 -8.16 -9.73
N ALA A 59 -24.15 -9.11 -9.71
CA ALA A 59 -24.82 -9.59 -8.49
C ALA A 59 -23.85 -10.01 -7.37
N ASN A 60 -22.73 -10.63 -7.74
CA ASN A 60 -21.71 -11.12 -6.82
C ASN A 60 -20.46 -10.22 -6.80
N TYR A 61 -20.62 -8.90 -6.92
CA TYR A 61 -19.48 -7.99 -6.87
C TYR A 61 -18.65 -8.23 -5.58
N PRO A 62 -17.34 -8.53 -5.73
CA PRO A 62 -16.44 -8.78 -4.61
C PRO A 62 -16.08 -7.45 -3.94
N VAL A 63 -16.83 -7.04 -2.92
CA VAL A 63 -16.52 -5.81 -2.17
C VAL A 63 -15.17 -5.94 -1.48
N VAL A 64 -14.39 -4.86 -1.45
CA VAL A 64 -13.05 -4.85 -0.85
C VAL A 64 -13.17 -4.90 0.68
N ASP A 65 -12.48 -5.85 1.31
CA ASP A 65 -12.30 -5.83 2.76
C ASP A 65 -11.30 -4.72 3.11
N PHE A 66 -11.59 -3.89 4.12
CA PHE A 66 -10.72 -2.78 4.52
C PHE A 66 -9.25 -3.21 4.76
N ARG A 67 -9.02 -4.48 5.10
CA ARG A 67 -7.68 -5.04 5.33
C ARG A 67 -6.84 -5.12 4.06
N GLU A 68 -7.46 -5.20 2.89
CA GLU A 68 -6.76 -5.23 1.60
C GLU A 68 -6.18 -3.86 1.23
N LEU A 69 -6.75 -2.79 1.79
CA LEU A 69 -6.22 -1.43 1.67
C LEU A 69 -5.12 -1.15 2.70
N LEU A 70 -4.77 -2.09 3.59
CA LEU A 70 -3.67 -1.91 4.54
C LEU A 70 -2.32 -2.26 3.91
N PRO A 71 -1.25 -1.49 4.22
CA PRO A 71 0.11 -1.81 3.78
C PRO A 71 0.58 -3.21 4.20
N SER A 72 1.52 -3.77 3.43
CA SER A 72 1.77 -5.21 3.23
C SER A 72 0.71 -5.86 2.33
N PHE A 73 0.46 -5.27 1.15
CA PHE A 73 -0.53 -5.79 0.20
C PHE A 73 -0.26 -7.26 -0.10
N GLU A 74 -1.28 -8.10 0.13
CA GLU A 74 -1.19 -9.51 -0.19
C GLU A 74 -1.21 -9.70 -1.70
N ALA A 75 -0.42 -10.65 -2.19
CA ALA A 75 -0.60 -11.12 -3.56
C ALA A 75 -1.87 -11.97 -3.60
N ASP A 76 -3.01 -11.33 -3.88
CA ASP A 76 -4.18 -12.07 -4.31
C ASP A 76 -3.96 -12.51 -5.75
N ALA A 77 -3.76 -13.82 -5.94
CA ALA A 77 -3.56 -14.42 -7.25
C ALA A 77 -4.87 -14.51 -8.04
N TYR A 78 -6.02 -14.28 -7.39
CA TYR A 78 -7.32 -14.37 -8.07
C TYR A 78 -7.62 -13.09 -8.85
N GLU A 79 -7.85 -13.24 -10.16
CA GLU A 79 -8.20 -12.15 -11.06
C GLU A 79 -9.67 -12.21 -11.44
N TYR A 80 -10.41 -11.17 -11.05
CA TYR A 80 -11.82 -10.99 -11.40
C TYR A 80 -11.93 -10.46 -12.84
N LYS A 81 -11.78 -11.35 -13.83
CA LYS A 81 -11.73 -11.00 -15.26
C LYS A 81 -12.95 -10.25 -15.78
N GLU A 82 -14.10 -10.43 -15.13
CA GLU A 82 -15.35 -9.76 -15.47
C GLU A 82 -15.38 -8.28 -15.02
N LEU A 83 -14.51 -7.89 -14.10
CA LEU A 83 -14.44 -6.51 -13.62
C LEU A 83 -13.59 -5.64 -14.55
N PRO A 84 -13.85 -4.33 -14.64
CA PRO A 84 -13.04 -3.44 -15.45
C PRO A 84 -11.62 -3.32 -14.89
N GLY A 85 -10.66 -3.08 -15.79
CA GLY A 85 -9.28 -2.79 -15.43
C GLY A 85 -8.65 -1.87 -16.46
N PHE A 86 -7.84 -0.91 -16.00
CA PHE A 86 -7.18 0.02 -16.90
C PHE A 86 -5.87 0.55 -16.31
N SER A 87 -5.06 1.13 -17.19
CA SER A 87 -3.94 1.98 -16.83
C SER A 87 -4.08 3.31 -17.57
N MET A 88 -3.63 4.39 -16.95
CA MET A 88 -3.70 5.73 -17.51
C MET A 88 -2.51 6.55 -17.03
N VAL A 89 -1.99 7.40 -17.91
CA VAL A 89 -1.05 8.46 -17.53
C VAL A 89 -1.59 9.82 -17.97
N ALA A 90 -1.44 10.83 -17.13
CA ALA A 90 -1.68 12.22 -17.43
C ALA A 90 -0.39 13.02 -17.21
N LEU A 91 -0.01 13.83 -18.18
CA LEU A 91 1.18 14.69 -18.12
C LEU A 91 0.77 16.16 -18.23
N ALA A 92 1.19 16.99 -17.27
CA ALA A 92 0.86 18.42 -17.24
C ALA A 92 1.78 19.23 -18.16
N ARG A 93 1.83 18.82 -19.43
CA ARG A 93 2.52 19.46 -20.54
C ARG A 93 2.01 18.88 -21.87
N PRO A 94 2.19 19.59 -22.99
CA PRO A 94 2.04 19.00 -24.31
C PRO A 94 3.02 17.85 -24.55
N LEU A 95 2.59 16.85 -25.31
CA LEU A 95 3.43 15.70 -25.67
C LEU A 95 4.15 15.94 -26.99
N LYS A 96 5.35 15.38 -27.08
CA LYS A 96 6.13 15.37 -28.32
C LYS A 96 6.34 13.92 -28.71
N TYR A 97 5.53 13.44 -29.65
CA TYR A 97 5.43 12.04 -30.03
C TYR A 97 6.78 11.30 -30.14
N PHE A 98 7.75 11.89 -30.84
CA PHE A 98 9.08 11.28 -31.03
C PHE A 98 9.98 11.29 -29.77
N GLN A 99 9.77 12.24 -28.86
CA GLN A 99 10.61 12.44 -27.67
C GLN A 99 10.09 11.72 -26.43
N GLU A 100 8.88 11.18 -26.46
CA GLU A 100 8.31 10.49 -25.31
C GLU A 100 9.05 9.18 -25.02
N ILE A 101 9.21 8.88 -23.73
CA ILE A 101 9.91 7.67 -23.24
C ILE A 101 9.02 6.41 -23.27
N PHE A 102 7.85 6.50 -23.88
CA PHE A 102 6.82 5.48 -23.95
C PHE A 102 6.14 5.54 -25.32
N GLN A 103 5.56 4.41 -25.74
CA GLN A 103 4.85 4.32 -27.03
C GLN A 103 3.35 4.42 -26.78
N TYR A 104 2.65 5.14 -27.64
CA TYR A 104 1.20 5.27 -27.66
C TYR A 104 0.77 5.64 -29.07
N ASP A 105 -0.50 5.45 -29.39
CA ASP A 105 -1.07 5.91 -30.65
C ASP A 105 -1.69 7.28 -30.45
N ILE A 106 -1.21 8.27 -31.20
CA ILE A 106 -1.61 9.67 -31.05
C ILE A 106 -3.05 9.89 -31.49
N LEU A 107 -3.75 10.72 -30.70
CA LEU A 107 -5.01 11.34 -31.07
C LEU A 107 -4.77 12.83 -31.29
N HIS A 108 -5.44 13.36 -32.30
CA HIS A 108 -5.25 14.72 -32.78
C HIS A 108 -6.34 15.63 -32.22
N CYS A 109 -5.96 16.64 -31.43
CA CYS A 109 -6.87 17.68 -30.94
C CYS A 109 -7.00 18.79 -31.99
N LEU A 110 -8.21 19.32 -32.18
CA LEU A 110 -8.46 20.43 -33.11
C LEU A 110 -7.67 21.70 -32.74
N LEU A 111 -7.51 21.96 -31.43
CA LEU A 111 -6.86 23.17 -30.92
C LEU A 111 -5.35 23.20 -31.17
N ASP A 112 -4.73 22.04 -31.40
CA ASP A 112 -3.30 21.96 -31.70
C ASP A 112 -2.98 22.43 -33.15
N TYR A 113 -3.98 22.40 -34.05
CA TYR A 113 -3.85 22.86 -35.45
C TYR A 113 -4.24 24.33 -35.66
N ALA A 114 -4.71 25.01 -34.61
CA ALA A 114 -5.01 26.45 -34.65
C ALA A 114 -3.76 27.34 -34.51
N ASP A 115 -2.60 26.75 -34.17
CA ASP A 115 -1.33 27.47 -34.00
C ASP A 115 -0.72 27.89 -35.36
N GLU A 116 -0.02 29.03 -35.40
CA GLU A 116 0.48 29.66 -36.64
C GLU A 116 1.41 28.72 -37.45
N LYS A 117 2.08 27.77 -36.79
CA LYS A 117 2.99 26.79 -37.40
C LYS A 117 2.31 25.80 -38.33
N TYR A 118 1.02 25.54 -38.16
CA TYR A 118 0.26 24.56 -38.94
C TYR A 118 -0.78 25.21 -39.86
N ARG A 119 -0.74 26.54 -40.02
CA ARG A 119 -1.70 27.31 -40.83
C ARG A 119 -1.81 26.82 -42.28
N ASP A 120 -0.71 26.32 -42.85
CA ASP A 120 -0.64 25.77 -44.22
C ASP A 120 -1.17 24.32 -44.32
N GLN A 121 -1.33 23.66 -43.18
CA GLN A 121 -1.88 22.31 -43.02
C GLN A 121 -3.15 22.45 -42.18
N CYS A 122 -4.21 23.05 -42.74
CA CYS A 122 -5.50 23.14 -42.06
C CYS A 122 -6.32 21.89 -42.41
N PRO A 123 -6.16 20.74 -41.70
CA PRO A 123 -6.99 19.58 -41.98
C PRO A 123 -8.44 19.93 -41.71
N LEU A 124 -9.33 19.46 -42.58
CA LEU A 124 -10.77 19.54 -42.32
C LEU A 124 -11.08 18.83 -41.00
N GLU A 125 -11.93 19.43 -40.18
CA GLU A 125 -12.36 18.87 -38.88
C GLU A 125 -12.80 17.40 -38.99
N SER A 126 -13.58 17.09 -40.04
CA SER A 126 -14.04 15.74 -40.36
C SER A 126 -12.90 14.75 -40.63
N SER A 127 -11.76 15.22 -41.15
CA SER A 127 -10.58 14.38 -41.37
C SER A 127 -9.90 14.02 -40.04
N ILE A 128 -9.79 14.97 -39.11
CA ILE A 128 -9.22 14.72 -37.79
C ILE A 128 -10.08 13.71 -37.03
N PHE A 129 -11.40 13.90 -37.02
CA PHE A 129 -12.32 12.98 -36.35
C PHE A 129 -12.25 11.58 -36.99
N SER A 130 -12.31 11.50 -38.32
CA SER A 130 -12.18 10.22 -39.03
C SER A 130 -10.86 9.51 -38.71
N GLN A 131 -9.76 10.24 -38.57
CA GLN A 131 -8.47 9.68 -38.22
C GLN A 131 -8.45 9.17 -36.77
N ASN A 132 -8.92 9.96 -35.80
CA ASN A 132 -9.02 9.54 -34.41
C ASN A 132 -9.90 8.29 -34.25
N ILE A 133 -11.06 8.24 -34.94
CA ILE A 133 -11.94 7.07 -34.96
C ILE A 133 -11.23 5.85 -35.55
N ARG A 134 -10.45 6.00 -36.63
CA ARG A 134 -9.63 4.91 -37.19
C ARG A 134 -8.60 4.41 -36.18
N THR A 135 -7.94 5.31 -35.45
CA THR A 135 -6.97 4.96 -34.40
C THR A 135 -7.64 4.11 -33.30
N PHE A 136 -8.82 4.49 -32.83
CA PHE A 136 -9.60 3.66 -31.90
C PHE A 136 -9.96 2.29 -32.51
N CYS A 137 -10.52 2.28 -33.72
CA CYS A 137 -10.96 1.05 -34.38
C CYS A 137 -9.82 0.05 -34.61
N ALA A 138 -8.57 0.51 -34.74
CA ALA A 138 -7.41 -0.37 -34.92
C ALA A 138 -7.17 -1.30 -33.71
N HIS A 139 -7.61 -0.89 -32.51
CA HIS A 139 -7.39 -1.62 -31.25
C HIS A 139 -8.67 -2.21 -30.66
N LEU A 140 -9.82 -1.94 -31.26
CA LEU A 140 -11.10 -2.48 -30.81
C LEU A 140 -11.42 -3.83 -31.47
N PRO A 141 -12.07 -4.75 -30.75
CA PRO A 141 -12.63 -5.96 -31.33
C PRO A 141 -13.53 -5.64 -32.54
N LYS A 142 -13.43 -6.43 -33.62
CA LYS A 142 -14.21 -6.18 -34.85
C LYS A 142 -15.71 -6.03 -34.60
N ALA A 143 -16.26 -6.76 -33.63
CA ALA A 143 -17.67 -6.71 -33.27
C ALA A 143 -18.13 -5.35 -32.69
N SER A 144 -17.23 -4.58 -32.06
CA SER A 144 -17.57 -3.28 -31.46
C SER A 144 -17.21 -2.08 -32.36
N GLN A 145 -16.48 -2.29 -33.46
CA GLN A 145 -16.02 -1.20 -34.33
C GLN A 145 -17.16 -0.45 -35.01
N ASP A 146 -18.15 -1.15 -35.58
CA ASP A 146 -19.24 -0.48 -36.31
C ASP A 146 -20.14 0.32 -35.36
N ALA A 147 -20.47 -0.26 -34.20
CA ALA A 147 -21.20 0.44 -33.15
C ALA A 147 -20.44 1.69 -32.67
N PHE A 148 -19.12 1.60 -32.51
CA PHE A 148 -18.28 2.74 -32.13
C PHE A 148 -18.28 3.84 -33.21
N ARG A 149 -18.12 3.49 -34.49
CA ARG A 149 -18.15 4.45 -35.60
C ARG A 149 -19.47 5.19 -35.66
N THR A 150 -20.59 4.48 -35.60
CA THR A 150 -21.93 5.10 -35.63
C THR A 150 -22.15 6.01 -34.43
N ARG A 151 -21.63 5.64 -33.26
CA ARG A 151 -21.82 6.39 -32.03
C ARG A 151 -20.96 7.65 -31.93
N PHE A 152 -19.79 7.70 -32.57
CA PHE A 152 -18.80 8.78 -32.39
C PHE A 152 -18.38 9.49 -33.69
N SER A 153 -19.06 9.24 -34.82
CA SER A 153 -18.66 9.76 -36.14
C SER A 153 -18.48 11.28 -36.21
N GLU A 154 -19.29 12.02 -35.47
CA GLU A 154 -19.30 13.50 -35.46
C GLU A 154 -18.90 14.09 -34.09
N THR A 155 -18.43 13.25 -33.18
CA THR A 155 -18.07 13.62 -31.81
C THR A 155 -16.56 13.75 -31.67
N ASP A 156 -16.10 14.81 -31.01
CA ASP A 156 -14.69 14.92 -30.65
C ASP A 156 -14.35 13.93 -29.54
N VAL A 157 -13.68 12.85 -29.92
CA VAL A 157 -13.24 11.79 -29.00
C VAL A 157 -12.03 12.19 -28.14
N THR A 158 -11.43 13.36 -28.39
CA THR A 158 -10.29 13.86 -27.62
C THR A 158 -10.73 14.76 -26.46
N SER A 159 -11.92 15.36 -26.54
CA SER A 159 -12.49 16.22 -25.50
C SER A 159 -12.75 15.47 -24.19
N LEU A 160 -12.35 16.06 -23.06
CA LEU A 160 -12.64 15.51 -21.74
C LEU A 160 -14.15 15.43 -21.45
N GLU A 161 -14.98 16.28 -22.07
CA GLU A 161 -16.44 16.25 -21.90
C GLU A 161 -17.05 14.93 -22.36
N ASN A 162 -16.43 14.30 -23.37
CA ASN A 162 -16.86 13.02 -23.91
C ASN A 162 -16.13 11.83 -23.28
N TYR A 163 -15.18 12.07 -22.36
CA TYR A 163 -14.37 11.03 -21.73
C TYR A 163 -15.22 9.99 -20.98
N ALA A 164 -16.24 10.43 -20.23
CA ALA A 164 -17.13 9.51 -19.52
C ALA A 164 -17.85 8.55 -20.48
N ALA A 165 -18.21 9.03 -21.66
CA ALA A 165 -18.92 8.25 -22.68
C ALA A 165 -17.99 7.31 -23.47
N LEU A 166 -16.72 7.69 -23.62
CA LEU A 166 -15.65 6.89 -24.23
C LEU A 166 -15.09 5.82 -23.30
N LEU A 167 -15.14 6.05 -21.99
CA LEU A 167 -14.49 5.19 -21.01
C LEU A 167 -14.87 3.71 -21.16
N PRO A 168 -16.13 3.30 -21.38
CA PRO A 168 -16.46 1.89 -21.65
C PRO A 168 -15.64 1.29 -22.81
N THR A 169 -15.47 2.04 -23.90
CA THR A 169 -14.66 1.61 -25.05
C THR A 169 -13.17 1.55 -24.71
N ILE A 170 -12.68 2.47 -23.88
CA ILE A 170 -11.28 2.46 -23.40
C ILE A 170 -11.02 1.27 -22.47
N LEU A 171 -12.00 0.88 -21.66
CA LEU A 171 -11.89 -0.27 -20.74
C LEU A 171 -11.80 -1.61 -21.48
N ASP A 172 -12.33 -1.70 -22.70
CA ASP A 172 -12.20 -2.87 -23.57
C ASP A 172 -10.81 -2.98 -24.23
N MET A 173 -9.94 -1.98 -24.05
CA MET A 173 -8.57 -1.99 -24.56
C MET A 173 -7.60 -2.57 -23.53
N ASP A 174 -6.64 -3.38 -24.01
CA ASP A 174 -5.68 -4.06 -23.12
C ASP A 174 -4.62 -3.13 -22.50
N ARG A 175 -4.38 -1.98 -23.14
CA ARG A 175 -3.25 -1.06 -22.86
C ARG A 175 -3.70 0.29 -22.29
N ALA A 176 -2.73 1.08 -21.84
CA ALA A 176 -3.03 2.34 -21.18
C ALA A 176 -3.56 3.41 -22.15
N HIS A 177 -4.18 4.45 -21.62
CA HIS A 177 -4.49 5.67 -22.37
C HIS A 177 -3.77 6.88 -21.76
N VAL A 178 -3.69 7.95 -22.54
CA VAL A 178 -2.81 9.11 -22.26
C VAL A 178 -3.63 10.38 -22.28
N LEU A 179 -3.51 11.17 -21.21
CA LEU A 179 -3.99 12.54 -21.14
C LEU A 179 -2.81 13.50 -21.16
N SER A 180 -2.94 14.62 -21.86
CA SER A 180 -1.95 15.70 -21.82
C SER A 180 -2.59 17.05 -22.02
N MET A 181 -1.78 18.11 -21.94
CA MET A 181 -2.24 19.47 -22.20
C MET A 181 -2.18 19.80 -23.68
N ASP A 182 -3.19 20.50 -24.18
CA ASP A 182 -3.20 21.09 -25.51
C ASP A 182 -2.46 22.45 -25.55
N SER A 183 -2.53 23.12 -26.69
CA SER A 183 -2.01 24.48 -26.90
C SER A 183 -2.60 25.55 -25.96
N GLN A 184 -3.78 25.32 -25.37
CA GLN A 184 -4.46 26.22 -24.43
C GLN A 184 -4.23 25.86 -22.96
N ASN A 185 -3.41 24.83 -22.69
CA ASN A 185 -3.16 24.24 -21.38
C ASN A 185 -4.38 23.55 -20.74
N ASP A 186 -5.34 23.12 -21.55
CA ASP A 186 -6.43 22.26 -21.11
C ASP A 186 -6.07 20.79 -21.32
N PHE A 187 -6.45 19.95 -20.37
CA PHE A 187 -6.26 18.51 -20.50
C PHE A 187 -7.21 17.92 -21.53
N TYR A 188 -6.70 17.01 -22.35
CA TYR A 188 -7.46 16.26 -23.33
C TYR A 188 -6.93 14.82 -23.45
N LEU A 189 -7.70 13.94 -24.10
CA LEU A 189 -7.28 12.58 -24.44
C LEU A 189 -6.36 12.60 -25.66
N SER A 190 -5.06 12.52 -25.39
CA SER A 190 -4.01 12.68 -26.41
C SER A 190 -3.53 11.38 -27.03
N GLY A 191 -3.90 10.25 -26.44
CA GLY A 191 -3.51 8.96 -26.99
C GLY A 191 -4.15 7.75 -26.36
N VAL A 192 -4.10 6.65 -27.10
CA VAL A 192 -4.58 5.34 -26.69
C VAL A 192 -3.50 4.27 -26.90
N TYR A 193 -3.76 3.05 -26.44
CA TYR A 193 -2.89 1.90 -26.64
C TYR A 193 -1.43 2.07 -26.15
N CYS A 194 -1.27 2.81 -25.05
CA CYS A 194 0.01 3.20 -24.47
C CYS A 194 0.71 2.05 -23.71
N SER A 195 2.03 1.96 -23.88
CA SER A 195 2.90 0.97 -23.24
C SER A 195 3.84 1.61 -22.23
N PHE A 196 3.69 1.25 -20.96
CA PHE A 196 4.56 1.76 -19.89
C PHE A 196 5.87 0.96 -19.81
N PRO A 197 7.04 1.62 -19.91
CA PRO A 197 8.32 0.94 -19.76
C PRO A 197 8.55 0.49 -18.31
N SER A 198 8.82 -0.80 -18.11
CA SER A 198 9.02 -1.37 -16.76
C SER A 198 10.49 -1.42 -16.32
N TYR A 199 11.45 -1.79 -17.17
CA TYR A 199 12.89 -1.97 -16.82
C TYR A 199 13.12 -2.61 -15.43
N LEU A 200 12.31 -3.62 -15.09
CA LEU A 200 12.19 -4.17 -13.74
C LEU A 200 13.53 -4.62 -13.16
N ASP A 201 14.29 -5.42 -13.91
CA ASP A 201 15.56 -5.98 -13.41
C ASP A 201 16.59 -4.89 -13.07
N THR A 202 16.70 -3.87 -13.92
CA THR A 202 17.63 -2.76 -13.69
C THR A 202 17.22 -1.96 -12.46
N GLU A 203 15.93 -1.62 -12.32
CA GLU A 203 15.45 -0.87 -11.15
C GLU A 203 15.51 -1.70 -9.86
N LEU A 204 15.25 -3.00 -9.94
CA LEU A 204 15.35 -3.91 -8.80
C LEU A 204 16.79 -4.02 -8.30
N LYS A 205 17.75 -4.24 -9.21
CA LYS A 205 19.19 -4.29 -8.87
C LYS A 205 19.68 -2.95 -8.30
N ARG A 206 19.34 -1.83 -8.94
CA ARG A 206 19.69 -0.49 -8.46
C ARG A 206 19.11 -0.22 -7.07
N PHE A 207 17.84 -0.54 -6.85
CA PHE A 207 17.19 -0.35 -5.56
C PHE A 207 17.81 -1.23 -4.47
N GLY A 208 18.04 -2.52 -4.75
CA GLY A 208 18.66 -3.46 -3.81
C GLY A 208 20.09 -3.09 -3.42
N LEU A 209 20.88 -2.54 -4.36
CA LEU A 209 22.21 -1.97 -4.06
C LEU A 209 22.10 -0.74 -3.17
N ASN A 210 21.18 0.18 -3.46
CA ASN A 210 20.98 1.41 -2.67
C ASN A 210 20.59 1.13 -1.22
N ILE A 211 19.78 0.09 -0.98
CA ILE A 211 19.40 -0.33 0.38
C ILE A 211 20.38 -1.32 1.02
N LYS A 212 21.51 -1.58 0.35
CA LYS A 212 22.58 -2.49 0.79
C LYS A 212 22.11 -3.94 1.02
N LYS A 213 21.01 -4.35 0.37
CA LYS A 213 20.56 -5.76 0.36
C LYS A 213 21.27 -6.56 -0.71
N PHE A 214 21.70 -5.93 -1.79
CA PHE A 214 22.55 -6.55 -2.82
C PHE A 214 24.00 -6.06 -2.71
N ALA A 215 24.91 -6.86 -3.25
CA ALA A 215 26.31 -6.51 -3.46
C ALA A 215 26.74 -6.99 -4.86
N VAL A 216 27.68 -6.28 -5.50
CA VAL A 216 28.17 -6.64 -6.83
C VAL A 216 28.96 -7.95 -6.73
N GLY A 217 28.63 -8.94 -7.57
CA GLY A 217 29.30 -10.23 -7.61
C GLY A 217 28.89 -11.24 -6.53
N ASP A 218 27.86 -10.93 -5.72
CA ASP A 218 27.37 -11.81 -4.65
C ASP A 218 25.98 -12.39 -5.00
N ASP A 219 25.98 -13.48 -5.75
CA ASP A 219 24.76 -14.13 -6.25
C ASP A 219 23.92 -14.73 -5.12
N ARG A 220 24.56 -15.30 -4.09
CA ARG A 220 23.87 -15.90 -2.93
C ARG A 220 23.09 -14.84 -2.15
N ARG A 221 23.67 -13.65 -1.99
CA ARG A 221 23.00 -12.52 -1.35
C ARG A 221 21.87 -11.97 -2.20
N TYR A 222 22.05 -11.92 -3.53
CA TYR A 222 20.98 -11.53 -4.44
C TYR A 222 19.79 -12.49 -4.34
N GLU A 223 20.02 -13.80 -4.45
CA GLU A 223 18.98 -14.84 -4.34
C GLU A 223 18.20 -14.73 -3.02
N ARG A 224 18.91 -14.64 -1.90
CA ARG A 224 18.31 -14.55 -0.55
C ARG A 224 17.42 -13.32 -0.37
N HIS A 225 17.77 -12.18 -0.97
CA HIS A 225 17.10 -10.91 -0.72
C HIS A 225 16.20 -10.44 -1.87
N ARG A 226 16.23 -11.09 -3.04
CA ARG A 226 15.47 -10.63 -4.22
C ARG A 226 13.98 -10.47 -3.93
N GLY A 227 13.36 -11.46 -3.29
CA GLY A 227 11.93 -11.42 -2.95
C GLY A 227 11.57 -10.23 -2.07
N PHE A 228 12.36 -10.01 -1.02
CA PHE A 228 12.21 -8.87 -0.11
C PHE A 228 12.35 -7.53 -0.85
N VAL A 229 13.41 -7.35 -1.64
CA VAL A 229 13.68 -6.10 -2.36
C VAL A 229 12.54 -5.79 -3.33
N TYR A 230 12.04 -6.80 -4.04
CA TYR A 230 10.94 -6.62 -4.98
C TYR A 230 9.64 -6.27 -4.26
N GLN A 231 9.31 -6.99 -3.19
CA GLN A 231 8.11 -6.74 -2.39
C GLN A 231 8.13 -5.33 -1.80
N PHE A 232 9.26 -4.92 -1.19
CA PHE A 232 9.40 -3.59 -0.62
C PHE A 232 9.28 -2.50 -1.70
N LEU A 233 9.90 -2.72 -2.87
CA LEU A 233 9.81 -1.79 -3.99
C LEU A 233 8.36 -1.63 -4.45
N MET A 234 7.62 -2.71 -4.65
CA MET A 234 6.22 -2.65 -5.09
C MET A 234 5.29 -2.08 -4.02
N GLU A 235 5.53 -2.43 -2.75
CA GLU A 235 4.76 -1.90 -1.63
C GLU A 235 4.90 -0.36 -1.54
N LEU A 236 6.07 0.24 -1.84
CA LEU A 236 6.25 1.70 -1.89
C LEU A 236 5.28 2.41 -2.84
N TYR A 237 4.81 1.70 -3.87
CA TYR A 237 3.92 2.21 -4.92
C TYR A 237 2.48 1.71 -4.77
N GLY A 238 2.13 1.11 -3.63
CA GLY A 238 0.74 0.72 -3.38
C GLY A 238 0.33 -0.61 -4.00
N PHE A 239 1.25 -1.40 -4.55
CA PHE A 239 0.89 -2.60 -5.33
C PHE A 239 1.43 -3.89 -4.72
N PRO A 240 0.66 -4.99 -4.78
CA PRO A 240 1.20 -6.33 -4.61
C PRO A 240 1.91 -6.81 -5.88
N ILE A 241 2.76 -7.84 -5.77
CA ILE A 241 3.42 -8.49 -6.91
C ILE A 241 2.44 -9.49 -7.53
N VAL A 242 1.66 -9.06 -8.53
CA VAL A 242 0.64 -9.92 -9.16
C VAL A 242 0.63 -9.77 -10.69
N SER A 243 0.51 -8.55 -11.21
CA SER A 243 0.34 -8.31 -12.64
C SER A 243 1.37 -7.35 -13.21
N GLU A 244 1.73 -7.57 -14.48
CA GLU A 244 2.67 -6.71 -15.21
C GLU A 244 2.16 -5.27 -15.30
N ARG A 245 0.85 -5.07 -15.50
CA ARG A 245 0.20 -3.76 -15.57
C ARG A 245 0.50 -2.88 -14.36
N ARG A 246 0.46 -3.47 -13.15
CA ARG A 246 0.77 -2.75 -11.90
C ARG A 246 2.26 -2.47 -11.78
N THR A 247 3.08 -3.46 -12.09
CA THR A 247 4.54 -3.34 -12.06
C THR A 247 5.04 -2.27 -13.04
N SER A 248 4.57 -2.27 -14.28
CA SER A 248 4.93 -1.28 -15.30
C SER A 248 4.48 0.12 -14.89
N SER A 249 3.25 0.28 -14.39
CA SER A 249 2.74 1.56 -13.91
C SER A 249 3.53 2.12 -12.73
N ALA A 250 3.92 1.28 -11.77
CA ALA A 250 4.73 1.67 -10.61
C ALA A 250 6.12 2.16 -11.04
N LEU A 251 6.78 1.40 -11.91
CA LEU A 251 8.13 1.70 -12.38
C LEU A 251 8.15 2.90 -13.33
N PHE A 252 7.11 3.06 -14.14
CA PHE A 252 6.93 4.23 -14.98
C PHE A 252 6.70 5.50 -14.17
N ALA A 253 5.80 5.46 -13.17
CA ALA A 253 5.58 6.58 -12.25
C ALA A 253 6.87 6.95 -11.47
N ARG A 254 7.66 5.95 -11.07
CA ARG A 254 8.99 6.17 -10.46
C ARG A 254 9.93 6.90 -11.39
N ARG A 255 9.96 6.53 -12.68
CA ARG A 255 10.81 7.16 -13.69
C ARG A 255 10.39 8.61 -13.93
N LEU A 256 9.10 8.86 -14.14
CA LEU A 256 8.55 10.22 -14.30
C LEU A 256 8.89 11.11 -13.10
N PHE A 257 8.74 10.58 -11.88
CA PHE A 257 9.09 11.30 -10.66
C PHE A 257 10.57 11.70 -10.58
N ARG A 258 11.48 10.79 -10.97
CA ARG A 258 12.92 11.12 -11.01
C ARG A 258 13.28 12.14 -12.09
N MET A 259 12.50 12.20 -13.18
CA MET A 259 12.65 13.20 -14.23
C MET A 259 12.10 14.57 -13.83
N GLY A 260 11.43 14.68 -12.68
CA GLY A 260 10.80 15.93 -12.24
C GLY A 260 9.52 16.27 -13.00
N GLU A 261 8.92 15.29 -13.69
CA GLU A 261 7.68 15.50 -14.44
C GLU A 261 6.51 15.79 -13.50
N LYS A 262 5.59 16.64 -13.96
CA LYS A 262 4.29 16.85 -13.31
C LYS A 262 3.30 15.85 -13.93
N PHE A 263 2.94 14.84 -13.17
CA PHE A 263 2.18 13.71 -13.71
C PHE A 263 1.17 13.12 -12.73
N LEU A 264 0.26 12.33 -13.28
CA LEU A 264 -0.66 11.46 -12.58
C LEU A 264 -0.78 10.13 -13.35
N VAL A 265 -0.53 9.01 -12.69
CA VAL A 265 -0.71 7.65 -13.22
C VAL A 265 -1.83 6.99 -12.43
N ARG A 266 -2.86 6.48 -13.10
CA ARG A 266 -3.96 5.73 -12.47
C ARG A 266 -4.00 4.31 -12.97
N VAL A 267 -4.29 3.39 -12.07
CA VAL A 267 -4.42 1.98 -12.37
C VAL A 267 -5.63 1.42 -11.64
N LEU A 268 -6.52 0.77 -12.36
CA LEU A 268 -7.53 -0.11 -11.78
C LEU A 268 -7.10 -1.56 -12.03
N GLY A 269 -6.81 -2.28 -10.96
CA GLY A 269 -6.47 -3.69 -11.04
C GLY A 269 -7.71 -4.56 -10.78
N GLN A 270 -7.92 -5.57 -11.62
CA GLN A 270 -9.00 -6.53 -11.45
C GLN A 270 -8.90 -7.30 -10.14
N THR A 271 -7.68 -7.59 -9.64
CA THR A 271 -7.52 -8.37 -8.38
C THR A 271 -7.77 -7.53 -7.11
N ASP A 272 -7.31 -6.27 -7.07
CA ASP A 272 -7.39 -5.41 -5.87
C ASP A 272 -8.61 -4.50 -5.87
N ARG A 273 -9.33 -4.41 -7.01
CA ARG A 273 -10.65 -3.77 -7.15
C ARG A 273 -10.64 -2.32 -6.66
N ALA A 274 -9.46 -1.71 -6.74
CA ALA A 274 -9.16 -0.40 -6.22
C ALA A 274 -8.49 0.43 -7.31
N ILE A 275 -8.91 1.68 -7.43
CA ILE A 275 -8.24 2.65 -8.28
C ILE A 275 -7.04 3.18 -7.49
N THR A 276 -5.84 2.82 -7.94
CA THR A 276 -4.59 3.32 -7.37
C THR A 276 -4.10 4.51 -8.18
N THR A 277 -3.85 5.64 -7.52
CA THR A 277 -3.31 6.85 -8.16
C THR A 277 -1.91 7.12 -7.62
N LEU A 278 -0.95 7.25 -8.54
CA LEU A 278 0.43 7.67 -8.31
C LEU A 278 0.65 9.04 -8.94
N TYR A 279 1.08 10.04 -8.17
CA TYR A 279 1.18 11.40 -8.72
C TYR A 279 2.31 12.23 -8.11
N SER A 280 2.78 13.20 -8.90
CA SER A 280 3.73 14.21 -8.44
C SER A 280 3.05 15.15 -7.44
N HIS A 281 3.60 15.29 -6.24
CA HIS A 281 3.09 16.20 -5.22
C HIS A 281 4.23 17.12 -4.73
N PRO A 282 4.00 18.43 -4.50
CA PRO A 282 5.04 19.35 -4.03
C PRO A 282 5.79 18.87 -2.76
N ASP A 283 5.05 18.37 -1.76
CA ASP A 283 5.64 17.84 -0.52
C ASP A 283 6.39 16.50 -0.69
N ALA A 284 6.24 15.82 -1.82
CA ALA A 284 6.83 14.50 -2.03
C ALA A 284 8.29 14.66 -2.48
N ARG A 285 9.23 14.21 -1.63
CA ARG A 285 10.68 14.35 -1.90
C ARG A 285 11.33 13.13 -2.53
N PHE A 286 10.90 11.92 -2.16
CA PHE A 286 11.62 10.69 -2.48
C PHE A 286 10.86 9.76 -3.42
N TYR A 287 9.53 9.79 -3.36
CA TYR A 287 8.63 8.90 -4.09
C TYR A 287 7.36 9.67 -4.47
N PRO A 288 6.69 9.37 -5.60
CA PRO A 288 5.39 9.94 -5.91
C PRO A 288 4.36 9.55 -4.84
N ARG A 289 3.36 10.40 -4.59
CA ARG A 289 2.31 10.07 -3.62
C ARG A 289 1.45 8.92 -4.12
N VAL A 290 0.96 8.10 -3.18
CA VAL A 290 0.08 6.95 -3.44
C VAL A 290 -1.24 7.17 -2.72
N GLU A 291 -2.32 6.90 -3.44
CA GLU A 291 -3.66 6.79 -2.87
C GLU A 291 -4.44 5.67 -3.53
N LYS A 292 -5.44 5.14 -2.82
CA LYS A 292 -6.37 4.14 -3.34
C LYS A 292 -7.80 4.55 -3.09
N ILE A 293 -8.67 4.26 -4.04
CA ILE A 293 -10.12 4.41 -3.92
C ILE A 293 -10.78 3.05 -4.20
N ALA A 294 -11.65 2.60 -3.30
CA ALA A 294 -12.38 1.35 -3.46
C ALA A 294 -13.77 1.39 -2.80
N LEU A 295 -14.61 0.42 -3.14
CA LEU A 295 -15.85 0.13 -2.42
C LEU A 295 -15.54 -0.78 -1.25
N VAL A 296 -15.82 -0.31 -0.04
CA VAL A 296 -15.47 -1.00 1.20
C VAL A 296 -16.71 -1.31 2.00
N ALA A 297 -16.80 -2.53 2.52
CA ALA A 297 -17.83 -2.91 3.48
C ALA A 297 -17.44 -2.47 4.90
N VAL A 298 -18.29 -1.71 5.56
CA VAL A 298 -18.12 -1.32 6.96
C VAL A 298 -18.53 -2.48 7.87
N ASP A 299 -17.67 -2.79 8.84
CA ASP A 299 -17.89 -3.87 9.81
C ASP A 299 -19.12 -3.55 10.69
N LYS A 300 -19.97 -4.56 10.94
CA LYS A 300 -21.18 -4.41 11.76
C LYS A 300 -20.86 -4.01 13.20
N SER A 301 -19.68 -4.37 13.70
CA SER A 301 -19.22 -4.06 15.05
C SER A 301 -18.95 -2.57 15.26
N GLN A 302 -18.74 -1.79 14.19
CA GLN A 302 -18.45 -0.35 14.28
C GLN A 302 -19.74 0.47 14.35
N THR A 303 -20.53 0.26 15.40
CA THR A 303 -21.89 0.85 15.56
C THR A 303 -21.92 2.37 15.44
N GLU A 304 -20.94 3.07 16.03
CA GLU A 304 -20.82 4.54 15.93
C GLU A 304 -20.54 4.99 14.48
N ALA A 305 -19.65 4.29 13.78
CA ALA A 305 -19.32 4.58 12.39
C ALA A 305 -20.52 4.33 11.48
N VAL A 306 -21.21 3.20 11.67
CA VAL A 306 -22.42 2.84 10.92
C VAL A 306 -23.51 3.88 11.14
N LYS A 307 -23.73 4.32 12.37
CA LYS A 307 -24.72 5.36 12.69
C LYS A 307 -24.39 6.68 12.00
N ALA A 308 -23.14 7.16 12.13
CA ALA A 308 -22.71 8.41 11.51
C ALA A 308 -22.81 8.39 9.98
N LEU A 309 -22.46 7.25 9.36
CA LEU A 309 -22.55 7.08 7.91
C LEU A 309 -23.99 6.97 7.42
N ALA A 310 -24.88 6.34 8.20
CA ALA A 310 -26.30 6.26 7.90
C ALA A 310 -26.97 7.64 7.98
N GLU A 311 -26.76 8.36 9.08
CA GLU A 311 -27.30 9.73 9.27
C GLU A 311 -26.80 10.70 8.19
N GLY A 312 -25.56 10.51 7.72
CA GLY A 312 -24.97 11.34 6.68
C GLY A 312 -25.24 10.89 5.23
N GLY A 313 -25.97 9.79 5.00
CA GLY A 313 -26.29 9.31 3.65
C GLY A 313 -25.10 8.78 2.84
N TYR A 314 -24.07 8.24 3.51
CA TYR A 314 -22.82 7.80 2.86
C TYR A 314 -22.87 6.38 2.27
N PHE A 315 -23.89 5.58 2.61
CA PHE A 315 -24.03 4.21 2.13
C PHE A 315 -24.52 4.16 0.69
N ILE A 316 -23.82 3.37 -0.14
CA ILE A 316 -24.29 2.93 -1.46
C ILE A 316 -25.27 1.77 -1.28
N ASP A 317 -24.91 0.82 -0.44
CA ASP A 317 -25.75 -0.31 -0.04
C ASP A 317 -25.81 -0.33 1.49
N PRO A 318 -26.93 0.10 2.10
CA PRO A 318 -27.12 0.06 3.55
C PRO A 318 -27.10 -1.36 4.14
N ASP A 319 -27.59 -2.36 3.40
CA ASP A 319 -27.72 -3.74 3.88
C ASP A 319 -26.35 -4.42 3.96
N ARG A 320 -25.54 -4.23 2.92
CA ARG A 320 -24.13 -4.67 2.87
C ARG A 320 -23.16 -3.68 3.54
N ARG A 321 -23.63 -2.49 3.94
CA ARG A 321 -22.86 -1.36 4.51
C ARG A 321 -21.69 -0.93 3.62
N VAL A 322 -21.93 -0.80 2.32
CA VAL A 322 -20.90 -0.45 1.35
C VAL A 322 -20.76 1.05 1.21
N VAL A 323 -19.54 1.55 1.28
CA VAL A 323 -19.19 2.97 1.13
C VAL A 323 -18.00 3.17 0.19
N ILE A 324 -17.88 4.36 -0.40
CA ILE A 324 -16.73 4.77 -1.22
C ILE A 324 -15.63 5.24 -0.26
N THR A 325 -14.50 4.55 -0.21
CA THR A 325 -13.38 4.91 0.68
C THR A 325 -12.16 5.32 -0.13
N ARG A 326 -11.57 6.46 0.22
CA ARG A 326 -10.22 6.85 -0.23
C ARG A 326 -9.23 6.72 0.90
N VAL A 327 -8.08 6.12 0.62
CA VAL A 327 -6.96 5.96 1.54
C VAL A 327 -5.73 6.63 0.94
N VAL A 328 -5.13 7.57 1.68
CA VAL A 328 -3.87 8.21 1.30
C VAL A 328 -2.75 7.58 2.12
N TYR A 329 -1.66 7.21 1.44
CA TYR A 329 -0.54 6.54 2.09
C TYR A 329 0.67 7.48 2.24
N ARG A 330 1.49 7.15 3.23
CA ARG A 330 2.80 7.75 3.49
C ARG A 330 3.88 6.70 3.23
N GLN A 331 4.78 6.99 2.29
CA GLN A 331 5.99 6.19 2.06
C GLN A 331 7.04 6.40 3.15
N HIS A 332 7.72 5.32 3.49
CA HIS A 332 8.87 5.29 4.37
C HIS A 332 10.12 4.87 3.59
N LYS A 333 11.22 5.58 3.81
CA LYS A 333 12.52 5.14 3.30
C LYS A 333 12.92 3.86 4.04
N TYR A 334 13.56 2.94 3.33
CA TYR A 334 14.13 1.76 3.97
C TYR A 334 15.18 2.18 5.02
N ASP A 335 15.02 1.66 6.23
CA ASP A 335 15.96 1.82 7.33
C ASP A 335 16.38 0.44 7.85
N PRO A 336 17.68 0.08 7.74
CA PRO A 336 18.18 -1.20 8.23
C PRO A 336 18.10 -1.34 9.77
N ASN A 337 17.90 -0.26 10.53
CA ASN A 337 17.79 -0.34 12.00
C ASN A 337 16.35 -0.49 12.49
N ASN A 338 15.36 -0.17 11.65
CA ASN A 338 13.95 -0.27 12.04
C ASN A 338 13.55 -1.73 12.24
N VAL A 339 12.92 -2.07 13.37
CA VAL A 339 12.49 -3.46 13.60
C VAL A 339 11.47 -3.92 12.55
N ARG A 340 10.72 -2.95 12.03
CA ARG A 340 9.78 -3.06 10.91
C ARG A 340 10.48 -2.81 9.57
N GLN A 341 11.74 -3.26 9.41
CA GLN A 341 12.61 -3.20 8.21
C GLN A 341 11.88 -3.36 6.86
N ASP A 342 10.65 -3.87 6.87
CA ASP A 342 9.87 -4.29 5.72
C ASP A 342 8.62 -3.44 5.43
N ARG A 343 8.34 -2.36 6.19
CA ARG A 343 7.15 -1.53 5.94
C ARG A 343 7.46 -0.35 5.03
N ALA A 344 7.06 -0.44 3.76
CA ALA A 344 7.25 0.61 2.78
C ALA A 344 6.19 1.72 2.88
N LEU A 345 4.96 1.39 3.35
CA LEU A 345 3.84 2.33 3.43
C LEU A 345 3.15 2.33 4.80
N SER A 346 2.62 3.47 5.23
CA SER A 346 1.60 3.56 6.28
C SER A 346 0.39 4.34 5.79
N VAL A 347 -0.80 4.06 6.35
CA VAL A 347 -1.98 4.91 6.12
C VAL A 347 -1.73 6.28 6.75
N ALA A 348 -1.82 7.34 5.95
CA ALA A 348 -1.67 8.73 6.37
C ALA A 348 -3.02 9.34 6.75
N SER A 349 -4.01 9.15 5.89
CA SER A 349 -5.40 9.55 6.12
C SER A 349 -6.35 8.64 5.38
N GLN A 350 -7.62 8.68 5.77
CA GLN A 350 -8.70 8.08 5.02
C GLN A 350 -9.89 9.03 5.02
N GLU A 351 -10.75 8.87 4.03
CA GLU A 351 -12.00 9.61 3.91
C GLU A 351 -13.06 8.72 3.26
N VAL A 352 -14.31 8.93 3.68
CA VAL A 352 -15.48 8.33 3.03
C VAL A 352 -16.11 9.38 2.12
N ILE A 353 -16.31 9.06 0.85
CA ILE A 353 -16.83 9.98 -0.16
C ILE A 353 -18.34 9.80 -0.25
N HIS A 354 -19.09 10.89 -0.12
CA HIS A 354 -20.54 10.87 -0.27
C HIS A 354 -20.93 10.56 -1.73
N PRO A 355 -21.85 9.60 -1.97
CA PRO A 355 -22.12 9.11 -3.33
C PRO A 355 -22.84 10.13 -4.25
N LEU A 356 -23.61 11.09 -3.70
CA LEU A 356 -24.25 12.16 -4.47
C LEU A 356 -23.48 13.49 -4.52
N THR A 357 -22.97 13.97 -3.38
CA THR A 357 -22.34 15.30 -3.26
C THR A 357 -20.82 15.29 -3.45
N GLY A 358 -20.17 14.12 -3.43
CA GLY A 358 -18.72 14.00 -3.44
C GLY A 358 -18.03 14.52 -2.15
N ARG A 359 -18.78 14.95 -1.13
CA ARG A 359 -18.21 15.46 0.13
C ARG A 359 -17.48 14.36 0.89
N SER A 360 -16.26 14.67 1.33
CA SER A 360 -15.44 13.75 2.12
C SER A 360 -15.77 13.81 3.62
N TYR A 361 -15.84 12.64 4.25
CA TYR A 361 -15.96 12.48 5.70
C TYR A 361 -14.66 11.90 6.28
N TYR A 362 -13.93 12.74 7.02
CA TYR A 362 -12.57 12.44 7.53
C TYR A 362 -12.54 11.88 8.96
N ARG A 363 -13.66 11.95 9.69
CA ARG A 363 -13.69 11.70 11.13
C ARG A 363 -13.72 10.22 11.52
N LEU A 364 -13.85 9.31 10.55
CA LEU A 364 -13.91 7.87 10.80
C LEU A 364 -12.60 7.17 10.47
N ASN A 365 -12.28 6.19 11.33
CA ASN A 365 -11.15 5.30 11.10
C ASN A 365 -11.61 3.88 10.80
N LEU A 366 -12.11 3.66 9.58
CA LEU A 366 -12.59 2.35 9.12
C LEU A 366 -11.47 1.31 9.02
N VAL A 367 -10.21 1.76 8.86
CA VAL A 367 -9.06 0.90 8.58
C VAL A 367 -8.33 0.41 9.84
N LYS A 368 -8.49 1.06 11.00
CA LYS A 368 -7.87 0.64 12.27
C LYS A 368 -8.83 -0.20 13.11
N ASP A 369 -9.09 -1.43 12.70
CA ASP A 369 -9.90 -2.35 13.49
C ASP A 369 -9.04 -3.41 14.21
N THR A 370 -8.51 -3.03 15.38
CA THR A 370 -7.88 -3.95 16.34
C THR A 370 -8.86 -5.00 16.87
N TYR A 371 -10.15 -4.68 16.93
CA TYR A 371 -11.17 -5.53 17.54
C TYR A 371 -11.48 -6.74 16.65
N SER A 372 -11.64 -6.52 15.34
CA SER A 372 -11.85 -7.59 14.36
C SER A 372 -10.67 -8.56 14.25
N LEU A 373 -9.43 -8.07 14.45
CA LEU A 373 -8.23 -8.91 14.46
C LEU A 373 -8.23 -9.85 15.67
N PHE A 374 -8.59 -9.30 16.83
CA PHE A 374 -8.67 -10.07 18.06
C PHE A 374 -9.81 -11.09 18.03
N LEU A 375 -10.98 -10.72 17.50
CA LEU A 375 -12.12 -11.64 17.34
C LEU A 375 -11.75 -12.82 16.43
N ARG A 376 -11.15 -12.55 15.26
CA ARG A 376 -10.69 -13.62 14.36
C ARG A 376 -9.65 -14.53 14.97
N LEU A 377 -8.72 -13.99 15.77
CA LEU A 377 -7.75 -14.83 16.47
C LEU A 377 -8.45 -15.80 17.43
N ASN A 378 -9.47 -15.32 18.15
CA ASN A 378 -10.30 -16.19 18.99
C ASN A 378 -11.05 -17.24 18.15
N ASP A 379 -11.68 -16.85 17.04
CA ASP A 379 -12.41 -17.77 16.18
C ASP A 379 -11.50 -18.86 15.61
N ILE A 380 -10.26 -18.51 15.22
CA ILE A 380 -9.25 -19.46 14.74
C ILE A 380 -8.88 -20.46 15.84
N VAL A 381 -8.60 -19.98 17.05
CA VAL A 381 -8.21 -20.83 18.19
C VAL A 381 -9.36 -21.75 18.61
N ARG A 382 -10.59 -21.23 18.61
CA ARG A 382 -11.81 -22.00 18.93
C ARG A 382 -12.17 -23.02 17.86
N GLY A 383 -11.80 -22.78 16.60
CA GLY A 383 -12.16 -23.62 15.46
C GLY A 383 -13.47 -23.20 14.77
N GLU A 384 -13.94 -22.00 15.08
CA GLU A 384 -15.18 -21.41 14.55
C GLU A 384 -14.91 -20.60 13.27
N TYR A 385 -13.65 -20.39 12.91
CA TYR A 385 -13.29 -19.60 11.74
C TYR A 385 -13.52 -20.37 10.44
N SER A 386 -14.46 -19.88 9.62
CA SER A 386 -14.70 -20.33 8.26
C SER A 386 -14.05 -19.39 7.24
N GLY A 387 -12.90 -19.78 6.70
CA GLY A 387 -12.21 -19.05 5.64
C GLY A 387 -11.13 -19.90 5.00
N ARG A 388 -10.36 -19.29 4.09
CA ARG A 388 -9.28 -19.96 3.36
C ARG A 388 -7.98 -19.19 3.50
N ILE A 389 -6.87 -19.93 3.64
CA ILE A 389 -5.52 -19.37 3.59
C ILE A 389 -4.66 -20.19 2.63
N VAL A 390 -3.54 -19.58 2.22
CA VAL A 390 -2.46 -20.29 1.54
C VAL A 390 -1.31 -20.46 2.53
N TYR A 391 -1.07 -21.70 2.94
CA TYR A 391 0.06 -22.10 3.76
C TYR A 391 1.27 -22.41 2.87
N LYS A 392 2.41 -21.74 3.14
CA LYS A 392 3.67 -21.87 2.39
C LYS A 392 3.51 -21.86 0.86
N ARG A 393 2.62 -21.01 0.34
CA ARG A 393 2.36 -20.74 -1.09
C ARG A 393 1.76 -21.89 -1.92
N ASN A 394 1.72 -23.12 -1.39
CA ASN A 394 1.32 -24.30 -2.16
C ASN A 394 0.11 -25.01 -1.56
N GLU A 395 -0.09 -24.91 -0.25
CA GLU A 395 -1.17 -25.61 0.44
C GLU A 395 -2.34 -24.66 0.71
N ILE A 396 -3.51 -25.00 0.20
CA ILE A 396 -4.74 -24.29 0.50
C ILE A 396 -5.36 -24.98 1.72
N VAL A 397 -5.51 -24.23 2.82
CA VAL A 397 -6.20 -24.71 4.01
C VAL A 397 -7.52 -23.98 4.15
N GLU A 398 -8.59 -24.75 4.27
CA GLU A 398 -9.95 -24.26 4.44
C GLU A 398 -10.44 -24.65 5.85
N ASN A 399 -11.06 -23.70 6.55
CA ASN A 399 -11.61 -23.83 7.92
C ASN A 399 -10.58 -24.13 9.03
N THR A 400 -11.04 -24.19 10.28
CA THR A 400 -10.21 -24.37 11.48
C THR A 400 -10.68 -25.53 12.38
N ASP A 401 -11.26 -26.57 11.78
CA ASP A 401 -11.88 -27.69 12.50
C ASP A 401 -10.88 -28.61 13.26
N THR A 402 -9.66 -28.81 12.76
CA THR A 402 -8.62 -29.63 13.41
C THR A 402 -7.47 -28.81 13.99
N HIS A 403 -6.75 -29.34 14.99
CA HIS A 403 -5.56 -28.70 15.57
C HIS A 403 -4.46 -28.42 14.53
N GLU A 404 -4.25 -29.31 13.55
CA GLU A 404 -3.32 -29.08 12.45
C GLU A 404 -3.72 -27.85 11.62
N LYS A 405 -4.99 -27.76 11.20
CA LYS A 405 -5.49 -26.61 10.45
C LYS A 405 -5.42 -25.34 11.28
N LYS A 406 -5.78 -25.38 12.56
CA LYS A 406 -5.63 -24.26 13.50
C LYS A 406 -4.18 -23.76 13.55
N LEU A 407 -3.21 -24.65 13.66
CA LEU A 407 -1.79 -24.28 13.69
C LEU A 407 -1.33 -23.69 12.34
N LYS A 408 -1.73 -24.25 11.19
CA LYS A 408 -1.43 -23.67 9.86
C LYS A 408 -2.07 -22.29 9.68
N PHE A 409 -3.31 -22.13 10.16
CA PHE A 409 -4.03 -20.86 10.21
C PHE A 409 -3.32 -19.85 11.10
N LEU A 410 -2.90 -20.24 12.30
CA LEU A 410 -2.14 -19.40 13.21
C LEU A 410 -0.80 -18.99 12.61
N TYR A 411 -0.08 -19.91 11.95
CA TYR A 411 1.18 -19.58 11.28
C TYR A 411 0.97 -18.51 10.20
N ALA A 412 -0.02 -18.68 9.33
CA ALA A 412 -0.33 -17.72 8.28
C ALA A 412 -0.82 -16.40 8.85
N TRP A 413 -1.68 -16.44 9.88
CA TRP A 413 -2.23 -15.28 10.54
C TRP A 413 -1.14 -14.48 11.28
N LEU A 414 -0.27 -15.15 12.04
CA LEU A 414 0.87 -14.52 12.71
C LEU A 414 1.84 -13.94 11.68
N SER A 415 2.14 -14.65 10.60
CA SER A 415 3.01 -14.15 9.53
C SER A 415 2.41 -12.90 8.87
N LYS A 416 1.09 -12.89 8.62
CA LYS A 416 0.33 -11.77 8.04
C LYS A 416 0.27 -10.57 8.99
N HIS A 417 0.05 -10.82 10.27
CA HIS A 417 -0.24 -9.77 11.25
C HIS A 417 0.94 -9.42 12.16
N GLN A 418 2.09 -10.08 12.01
CA GLN A 418 3.33 -9.83 12.74
C GLN A 418 3.63 -8.32 12.86
N ARG A 419 3.60 -7.60 11.75
CA ARG A 419 3.89 -6.14 11.71
C ARG A 419 2.89 -5.32 12.53
N ARG A 420 1.62 -5.73 12.56
CA ARG A 420 0.54 -5.05 13.29
C ARG A 420 0.63 -5.34 14.77
N ILE A 421 0.85 -6.60 15.15
CA ILE A 421 1.03 -7.03 16.54
C ILE A 421 2.23 -6.31 17.18
N ILE A 422 3.35 -6.23 16.47
CA ILE A 422 4.54 -5.49 16.92
C ILE A 422 4.29 -3.99 17.03
N GLY A 423 3.29 -3.42 16.34
CA GLY A 423 3.12 -1.97 16.23
C GLY A 423 1.87 -1.35 16.84
N TYR A 424 0.93 -2.14 17.32
CA TYR A 424 -0.33 -1.66 17.92
C TYR A 424 -0.18 -1.33 19.41
N SER A 425 -1.26 -0.92 20.07
CA SER A 425 -1.26 -0.55 21.48
C SER A 425 -0.83 -1.72 22.37
N ASP A 426 -0.32 -1.40 23.55
CA ASP A 426 0.04 -2.40 24.56
C ASP A 426 -1.17 -3.29 24.91
N ASP A 427 -2.36 -2.71 25.04
CA ASP A 427 -3.61 -3.45 25.31
C ASP A 427 -3.94 -4.49 24.23
N PHE A 428 -3.77 -4.14 22.95
CA PHE A 428 -4.00 -5.08 21.85
C PHE A 428 -3.01 -6.23 21.90
N TYR A 429 -1.72 -5.91 22.13
CA TYR A 429 -0.67 -6.91 22.22
C TYR A 429 -0.92 -7.88 23.39
N SER A 430 -1.24 -7.36 24.58
CA SER A 430 -1.55 -8.19 25.76
C SER A 430 -2.72 -9.14 25.52
N ASN A 431 -3.76 -8.68 24.82
CA ASN A 431 -4.89 -9.53 24.46
C ASN A 431 -4.49 -10.65 23.48
N VAL A 432 -3.70 -10.34 22.45
CA VAL A 432 -3.17 -11.35 21.51
C VAL A 432 -2.31 -12.38 22.23
N VAL A 433 -1.38 -11.94 23.09
CA VAL A 433 -0.52 -12.82 23.90
C VAL A 433 -1.37 -13.74 24.76
N LYS A 434 -2.38 -13.21 25.47
CA LYS A 434 -3.27 -14.01 26.31
C LYS A 434 -3.98 -15.12 25.55
N VAL A 435 -4.49 -14.85 24.34
CA VAL A 435 -5.17 -15.86 23.53
C VAL A 435 -4.20 -16.93 23.01
N LEU A 436 -3.02 -16.52 22.55
CA LEU A 436 -2.00 -17.44 22.03
C LEU A 436 -1.41 -18.31 23.15
N ASP A 437 -1.10 -17.73 24.30
CA ASP A 437 -0.58 -18.45 25.46
C ASP A 437 -1.61 -19.47 25.96
N ASN A 438 -2.88 -19.08 26.08
CA ASN A 438 -3.96 -19.97 26.49
C ASN A 438 -4.13 -21.19 25.56
N TYR A 439 -3.82 -21.06 24.27
CA TYR A 439 -3.94 -22.16 23.31
C TYR A 439 -2.65 -22.98 23.21
N LEU A 440 -1.50 -22.31 23.01
CA LEU A 440 -0.22 -22.98 22.74
C LEU A 440 0.38 -23.61 24.00
N LEU A 441 0.08 -23.10 25.19
CA LEU A 441 0.59 -23.60 26.47
C LEU A 441 -0.46 -24.38 27.27
N SER A 442 -1.62 -24.69 26.68
CA SER A 442 -2.65 -25.46 27.36
C SER A 442 -2.20 -26.89 27.64
N ALA A 443 -2.41 -27.35 28.88
CA ALA A 443 -2.13 -28.72 29.29
C ALA A 443 -2.92 -29.75 28.45
N ASP A 444 -4.12 -29.37 28.02
CA ASP A 444 -5.06 -30.26 27.32
C ASP A 444 -4.64 -30.56 25.87
N HIS A 445 -3.70 -29.80 25.31
CA HIS A 445 -3.29 -29.92 23.90
C HIS A 445 -1.90 -30.54 23.72
N TYR A 446 -1.22 -30.96 24.79
CA TYR A 446 0.14 -31.50 24.69
C TYR A 446 0.23 -32.76 23.82
N ASP A 447 -0.72 -33.69 23.96
CA ASP A 447 -0.72 -34.94 23.21
C ASP A 447 -0.99 -34.69 21.71
N ASP A 448 -1.91 -33.77 21.40
CA ASP A 448 -2.19 -33.35 20.02
C ASP A 448 -0.99 -32.65 19.37
N PHE A 449 -0.32 -31.76 20.10
CA PHE A 449 0.85 -31.04 19.61
C PHE A 449 2.10 -31.90 19.52
N SER A 450 2.22 -32.96 20.32
CA SER A 450 3.30 -33.94 20.20
C SER A 450 3.29 -34.62 18.84
N ASN A 451 2.09 -34.97 18.34
CA ASN A 451 1.91 -35.54 17.00
C ASN A 451 2.11 -34.52 15.86
N LEU A 452 2.00 -33.22 16.17
CA LEU A 452 2.12 -32.10 15.23
C LEU A 452 3.37 -31.23 15.48
N ARG A 453 4.44 -31.85 16.02
CA ARG A 453 5.60 -31.15 16.56
C ARG A 453 6.24 -30.14 15.59
N ASP A 454 6.33 -30.49 14.31
CA ASP A 454 6.94 -29.63 13.30
C ASP A 454 6.14 -28.34 13.11
N VAL A 455 4.83 -28.45 12.88
CA VAL A 455 3.94 -27.29 12.67
C VAL A 455 3.84 -26.47 13.96
N TYR A 456 3.78 -27.12 15.12
CA TYR A 456 3.77 -26.46 16.42
C TYR A 456 5.05 -25.64 16.65
N GLN A 457 6.23 -26.21 16.38
CA GLN A 457 7.51 -25.51 16.50
C GLN A 457 7.61 -24.32 15.54
N GLU A 458 7.06 -24.43 14.33
CA GLU A 458 7.01 -23.32 13.39
C GLU A 458 6.15 -22.16 13.90
N VAL A 459 4.95 -22.45 14.41
CA VAL A 459 4.07 -21.45 15.04
C VAL A 459 4.74 -20.82 16.26
N TRP A 460 5.35 -21.64 17.13
CA TRP A 460 6.05 -21.18 18.33
C TRP A 460 7.25 -20.30 18.00
N SER A 461 8.03 -20.65 16.97
CA SER A 461 9.16 -19.83 16.50
C SER A 461 8.68 -18.48 15.97
N LYS A 462 7.59 -18.45 15.18
CA LYS A 462 6.99 -17.18 14.71
C LYS A 462 6.46 -16.34 15.85
N TYR A 463 5.77 -16.95 16.81
CA TYR A 463 5.25 -16.25 17.97
C TYR A 463 6.37 -15.67 18.84
N SER A 464 7.40 -16.47 19.15
CA SER A 464 8.59 -16.04 19.89
C SER A 464 9.31 -14.88 19.18
N TYR A 465 9.42 -14.95 17.85
CA TYR A 465 9.97 -13.85 17.07
C TYR A 465 9.17 -12.56 17.25
N ILE A 466 7.83 -12.63 17.22
CA ILE A 466 6.95 -11.45 17.41
C ILE A 466 7.16 -10.85 18.80
N GLN A 467 7.23 -11.67 19.85
CA GLN A 467 7.45 -11.22 21.23
C GLN A 467 8.78 -10.48 21.36
N GLN A 468 9.87 -11.09 20.90
CA GLN A 468 11.19 -10.46 20.92
C GLN A 468 11.22 -9.18 20.05
N ALA A 469 10.66 -9.22 18.85
CA ALA A 469 10.62 -8.07 17.96
C ALA A 469 9.81 -6.89 18.56
N ARG A 470 8.75 -7.15 19.32
CA ARG A 470 8.02 -6.09 20.06
C ARG A 470 8.93 -5.39 21.06
N LYS A 471 9.74 -6.14 21.82
CA LYS A 471 10.71 -5.55 22.76
C LYS A 471 11.81 -4.77 22.05
N VAL A 472 12.37 -5.30 20.95
CA VAL A 472 13.34 -4.53 20.14
C VAL A 472 12.71 -3.23 19.62
N LYS A 473 11.41 -3.24 19.27
CA LYS A 473 10.72 -2.01 18.85
C LYS A 473 10.59 -0.99 19.99
N MET A 474 10.37 -1.44 21.22
CA MET A 474 10.40 -0.56 22.39
C MET A 474 11.80 0.04 22.59
N LEU A 475 12.87 -0.74 22.40
CA LEU A 475 14.25 -0.23 22.44
C LEU A 475 14.51 0.83 21.36
N GLU A 476 13.98 0.65 20.16
CA GLU A 476 14.04 1.63 19.06
C GLU A 476 13.35 2.95 19.45
N ASP A 477 12.14 2.90 20.00
CA ASP A 477 11.40 4.10 20.41
C ASP A 477 12.11 4.82 21.58
N LEU A 478 12.75 4.06 22.49
CA LEU A 478 13.55 4.61 23.59
C LEU A 478 14.84 5.30 23.11
N GLN A 479 15.46 4.81 22.03
CA GLN A 479 16.68 5.39 21.45
C GLN A 479 16.45 6.85 21.03
N ASP A 480 15.31 7.15 20.41
CA ASP A 480 14.92 8.51 20.01
C ASP A 480 14.47 9.38 21.20
N ARG A 481 14.52 8.85 22.42
CA ARG A 481 14.01 9.45 23.67
C ARG A 481 12.54 9.86 23.58
N ASN A 482 11.78 9.27 22.67
CA ASN A 482 10.37 9.59 22.46
C ASN A 482 9.53 8.36 22.80
N TYR A 483 8.97 8.34 24.00
CA TYR A 483 8.23 7.19 24.51
C TYR A 483 6.87 7.63 25.00
N LYS A 484 5.81 7.01 24.47
CA LYS A 484 4.40 7.32 24.79
C LYS A 484 4.04 8.81 24.67
N GLY A 485 4.65 9.53 23.73
CA GLY A 485 4.38 10.96 23.46
C GLY A 485 5.16 11.93 24.34
N GLU A 486 6.01 11.43 25.25
CA GLU A 486 6.85 12.25 26.12
C GLU A 486 8.33 12.15 25.71
N ARG A 487 9.05 13.28 25.82
CA ARG A 487 10.50 13.31 25.65
C ARG A 487 11.19 12.91 26.95
N LEU A 488 11.79 11.74 26.98
CA LEU A 488 12.42 11.17 28.17
C LEU A 488 13.74 11.86 28.54
N THR A 489 14.06 11.89 29.84
CA THR A 489 15.40 12.23 30.35
C THR A 489 16.37 11.07 30.09
N TYR A 490 17.68 11.35 30.04
CA TYR A 490 18.69 10.31 29.81
C TYR A 490 18.68 9.22 30.90
N ALA A 491 18.47 9.57 32.17
CA ALA A 491 18.39 8.59 33.25
C ALA A 491 17.19 7.64 33.06
N LYS A 492 16.00 8.18 32.73
CA LYS A 492 14.78 7.41 32.52
C LYS A 492 14.89 6.54 31.25
N MET A 493 15.46 7.09 30.18
CA MET A 493 15.72 6.34 28.94
C MET A 493 16.65 5.15 29.20
N LEU A 494 17.81 5.36 29.84
CA LEU A 494 18.76 4.29 30.12
C LEU A 494 18.19 3.21 31.05
N ALA A 495 17.41 3.61 32.06
CA ALA A 495 16.78 2.67 32.99
C ALA A 495 15.78 1.76 32.25
N LEU A 496 14.86 2.34 31.47
CA LEU A 496 13.88 1.59 30.69
C LEU A 496 14.56 0.71 29.62
N PHE A 497 15.61 1.20 28.97
CA PHE A 497 16.35 0.42 27.97
C PHE A 497 17.03 -0.80 28.62
N THR A 498 17.62 -0.61 29.81
CA THR A 498 18.26 -1.68 30.59
C THR A 498 17.25 -2.72 31.08
N GLU A 499 16.05 -2.29 31.49
CA GLU A 499 14.96 -3.17 31.90
C GLU A 499 14.49 -4.06 30.74
N VAL A 500 14.17 -3.46 29.60
CA VAL A 500 13.73 -4.21 28.41
C VAL A 500 14.82 -5.17 27.90
N LEU A 501 16.10 -4.78 27.96
CA LEU A 501 17.22 -5.67 27.63
C LEU A 501 17.33 -6.86 28.56
N ASN A 502 17.15 -6.67 29.87
CA ASN A 502 17.16 -7.77 30.84
C ASN A 502 16.05 -8.76 30.56
N ASP A 503 14.84 -8.28 30.27
CA ASP A 503 13.74 -9.18 29.93
C ASP A 503 14.00 -9.94 28.63
N LEU A 504 14.62 -9.29 27.63
CA LEU A 504 14.99 -9.93 26.37
C LEU A 504 16.07 -11.01 26.56
N LYS A 505 16.96 -10.86 27.55
CA LYS A 505 18.00 -11.85 27.87
C LYS A 505 17.40 -13.21 28.24
N PHE A 506 16.31 -13.23 29.00
CA PHE A 506 15.62 -14.47 29.39
C PHE A 506 14.91 -15.14 28.21
N GLU A 507 14.44 -14.37 27.23
CA GLU A 507 13.74 -14.88 26.04
C GLU A 507 14.66 -15.35 24.91
N ILE A 508 15.96 -15.05 25.00
CA ILE A 508 16.96 -15.35 23.96
C ILE A 508 17.23 -16.86 23.78
N VAL A 509 16.59 -17.72 24.58
CA VAL A 509 16.54 -19.17 24.37
C VAL A 509 16.20 -19.49 22.91
N ASN A 510 15.23 -18.75 22.34
CA ASN A 510 14.95 -18.75 20.90
C ASN A 510 15.80 -17.68 20.21
N TYR A 511 16.99 -18.05 19.74
CA TYR A 511 17.97 -17.10 19.19
C TYR A 511 17.65 -16.68 17.74
N PHE A 512 17.46 -15.37 17.53
CA PHE A 512 17.32 -14.77 16.20
C PHE A 512 18.44 -13.75 15.93
N ASP A 513 19.44 -14.12 15.11
CA ASP A 513 20.64 -13.28 14.88
C ASP A 513 20.30 -11.86 14.42
N ALA A 514 19.28 -11.71 13.57
CA ALA A 514 18.85 -10.42 13.04
C ALA A 514 18.26 -9.49 14.10
N LEU A 515 17.58 -10.03 15.12
CA LEU A 515 17.05 -9.21 16.22
C LEU A 515 18.19 -8.82 17.17
N VAL A 516 19.07 -9.77 17.50
CA VAL A 516 20.23 -9.53 18.37
C VAL A 516 21.19 -8.50 17.76
N GLU A 517 21.45 -8.58 16.46
CA GLU A 517 22.25 -7.58 15.75
C GLU A 517 21.66 -6.17 15.84
N ARG A 518 20.34 -6.03 15.74
CA ARG A 518 19.66 -4.73 15.90
C ARG A 518 19.72 -4.22 17.33
N VAL A 519 19.56 -5.10 18.32
CA VAL A 519 19.70 -4.73 19.74
C VAL A 519 21.08 -4.15 20.01
N LEU A 520 22.12 -4.81 19.48
CA LEU A 520 23.49 -4.32 19.58
C LEU A 520 23.68 -2.97 18.87
N SER A 521 23.12 -2.79 17.66
CA SER A 521 23.25 -1.51 16.95
C SER A 521 22.54 -0.35 17.64
N LEU A 522 21.33 -0.57 18.18
CA LEU A 522 20.58 0.41 18.97
C LEU A 522 21.33 0.77 20.25
N GLY A 523 21.87 -0.24 20.94
CA GLY A 523 22.73 -0.06 22.10
C GLY A 523 23.96 0.79 21.77
N ASP A 524 24.68 0.45 20.71
CA ASP A 524 25.86 1.17 20.26
C ASP A 524 25.55 2.63 19.88
N MET A 525 24.38 2.91 19.30
CA MET A 525 23.95 4.28 19.01
C MET A 525 23.76 5.11 20.29
N ILE A 526 23.18 4.52 21.34
CA ILE A 526 23.02 5.18 22.65
C ILE A 526 24.38 5.37 23.33
N LEU A 527 25.23 4.34 23.30
CA LEU A 527 26.57 4.40 23.91
C LEU A 527 27.46 5.46 23.24
N ASN A 528 27.26 5.70 21.94
CA ASN A 528 28.01 6.68 21.16
C ASN A 528 27.35 8.07 21.10
N ASP A 529 26.29 8.34 21.88
CA ASP A 529 25.69 9.67 21.96
C ASP A 529 26.72 10.70 22.49
N SER A 530 27.05 11.67 21.64
CA SER A 530 28.10 12.66 21.91
C SER A 530 27.80 13.54 23.13
N TYR A 531 26.53 13.86 23.36
CA TYR A 531 26.10 14.64 24.50
C TYR A 531 26.21 13.82 25.79
N LEU A 532 25.76 12.57 25.77
CA LEU A 532 25.81 11.67 26.91
C LEU A 532 27.26 11.42 27.36
N LEU A 533 28.15 11.11 26.39
CA LEU A 533 29.56 10.88 26.65
C LEU A 533 30.26 12.10 27.24
N ARG A 534 30.06 13.28 26.66
CA ARG A 534 30.72 14.52 27.11
C ARG A 534 30.20 15.01 28.45
N THR A 535 28.89 14.89 28.69
CA THR A 535 28.22 15.52 29.84
C THR A 535 28.28 14.65 31.08
N TYR A 536 28.14 13.33 30.95
CA TYR A 536 27.98 12.42 32.08
C TYR A 536 29.07 11.35 32.22
N ILE A 537 29.63 10.84 31.12
CA ILE A 537 30.53 9.68 31.18
C ILE A 537 32.01 10.06 31.32
N ARG A 538 32.49 11.02 30.51
CA ARG A 538 33.90 11.46 30.51
C ARG A 538 34.28 12.34 31.71
N LYS A 539 33.31 12.90 32.41
CA LYS A 539 33.56 13.70 33.63
C LYS A 539 33.93 12.80 34.81
N LYS A 540 34.76 13.32 35.72
CA LYS A 540 35.07 12.66 36.98
C LYS A 540 33.83 12.65 37.86
N ASP A 541 33.72 11.65 38.73
CA ASP A 541 32.53 11.46 39.58
C ASP A 541 32.31 12.65 40.53
N LEU A 542 33.39 13.29 40.97
CA LEU A 542 33.37 14.49 41.81
C LEU A 542 32.73 15.71 41.11
N ASP A 543 32.76 15.74 39.78
CA ASP A 543 32.24 16.85 38.97
C ASP A 543 30.78 16.61 38.52
N LEU A 544 30.18 15.49 38.94
CA LEU A 544 28.84 15.08 38.56
C LEU A 544 27.84 15.36 39.69
N SER A 545 26.67 15.86 39.31
CA SER A 545 25.53 15.92 40.23
C SER A 545 25.04 14.51 40.60
N PRO A 546 24.22 14.35 41.66
CA PRO A 546 23.60 13.06 41.99
C PRO A 546 22.85 12.43 40.81
N TYR A 547 22.21 13.26 39.98
CA TYR A 547 21.60 12.83 38.72
C TYR A 547 22.64 12.31 37.71
N GLY A 548 23.75 13.03 37.53
CA GLY A 548 24.84 12.63 36.64
C GLY A 548 25.49 11.30 37.06
N LEU A 549 25.66 11.07 38.36
CA LEU A 549 26.13 9.79 38.92
C LEU A 549 25.14 8.65 38.62
N SER A 550 23.83 8.90 38.76
CA SER A 550 22.79 7.93 38.40
C SER A 550 22.81 7.57 36.91
N VAL A 551 22.99 8.56 36.02
CA VAL A 551 23.15 8.33 34.58
C VAL A 551 24.37 7.47 34.30
N LYS A 552 25.53 7.81 34.89
CA LYS A 552 26.79 7.09 34.70
C LYS A 552 26.71 5.64 35.19
N LYS A 553 26.07 5.40 36.34
CA LYS A 553 25.83 4.04 36.88
C LYS A 553 24.93 3.21 35.95
N THR A 554 23.85 3.79 35.45
CA THR A 554 22.91 3.09 34.56
C THR A 554 23.54 2.82 33.20
N TYR A 555 24.36 3.73 32.70
CA TYR A 555 25.18 3.52 31.49
C TYR A 555 26.13 2.32 31.64
N GLY A 556 26.83 2.19 32.78
CA GLY A 556 27.70 1.04 33.03
C GLY A 556 26.94 -0.30 33.01
N ARG A 557 25.71 -0.33 33.54
CA ARG A 557 24.83 -1.52 33.45
C ARG A 557 24.47 -1.86 32.02
N LEU A 558 24.14 -0.84 31.20
CA LEU A 558 23.84 -1.02 29.79
C LEU A 558 25.03 -1.61 29.02
N VAL A 559 26.25 -1.12 29.27
CA VAL A 559 27.48 -1.67 28.66
C VAL A 559 27.65 -3.15 28.99
N ALA A 560 27.53 -3.51 30.27
CA ALA A 560 27.66 -4.90 30.70
C ALA A 560 26.64 -5.82 30.02
N LEU A 561 25.37 -5.40 29.92
CA LEU A 561 24.35 -6.16 29.21
C LEU A 561 24.67 -6.31 27.72
N LEU A 562 25.08 -5.24 27.03
CA LEU A 562 25.41 -5.33 25.61
C LEU A 562 26.60 -6.26 25.35
N ASP A 563 27.60 -6.28 26.24
CA ASP A 563 28.72 -7.22 26.16
C ASP A 563 28.26 -8.67 26.35
N GLU A 564 27.33 -8.94 27.25
CA GLU A 564 26.71 -10.27 27.37
C GLU A 564 26.00 -10.68 26.06
N PHE A 565 25.23 -9.78 25.44
CA PHE A 565 24.59 -10.06 24.14
C PHE A 565 25.62 -10.34 23.03
N ARG A 566 26.75 -9.63 23.02
CA ARG A 566 27.87 -9.90 22.09
C ARG A 566 28.45 -11.30 22.31
N MET A 567 28.63 -11.70 23.57
CA MET A 567 29.13 -13.03 23.93
C MET A 567 28.15 -14.13 23.51
N ILE A 568 26.85 -13.96 23.76
CA ILE A 568 25.80 -14.89 23.33
C ILE A 568 25.81 -15.03 21.80
N ARG A 569 25.85 -13.92 21.06
CA ARG A 569 25.91 -13.92 19.60
C ARG A 569 27.15 -14.66 19.08
N LYS A 570 28.32 -14.43 19.69
CA LYS A 570 29.56 -15.12 19.32
C LYS A 570 29.46 -16.62 19.54
N ALA A 571 29.03 -17.06 20.72
CA ALA A 571 28.87 -18.47 21.05
C ALA A 571 27.88 -19.19 20.12
N LYS A 572 26.75 -18.55 19.78
CA LYS A 572 25.75 -19.12 18.86
C LYS A 572 26.24 -19.20 17.41
N LYS A 573 27.04 -18.24 16.95
CA LYS A 573 27.70 -18.30 15.63
C LYS A 573 28.73 -19.42 15.57
N GLU A 574 29.51 -19.62 16.63
CA GLU A 574 30.50 -20.71 16.71
C GLU A 574 29.84 -22.10 16.74
N GLN A 575 28.66 -22.21 17.35
CA GLN A 575 27.86 -23.46 17.37
C GLN A 575 27.14 -23.76 16.05
N GLY A 576 27.19 -22.87 15.05
CA GLY A 576 26.44 -23.02 13.79
C GLY A 576 24.92 -22.92 13.95
N ILE A 577 24.42 -22.61 15.15
CA ILE A 577 22.99 -22.42 15.45
C ILE A 577 22.61 -21.00 15.03
N VAL A 578 22.65 -20.74 13.73
CA VAL A 578 21.89 -19.66 13.14
C VAL A 578 20.59 -20.31 12.73
N LEU A 579 19.56 -20.25 13.60
CA LEU A 579 18.20 -20.49 13.13
C LEU A 579 18.05 -19.55 11.93
N PRO A 580 17.83 -20.07 10.71
CA PRO A 580 17.62 -19.19 9.57
C PRO A 580 16.47 -18.27 9.99
N LEU A 581 16.60 -16.97 9.67
CA LEU A 581 15.42 -16.10 9.59
C LEU A 581 14.36 -16.95 8.90
N VAL A 582 13.34 -17.38 9.67
CA VAL A 582 12.25 -18.20 9.14
C VAL A 582 11.88 -17.51 7.86
N ALA A 583 12.12 -18.19 6.74
CA ALA A 583 12.15 -17.57 5.44
C ALA A 583 10.98 -16.59 5.38
N GLN A 584 11.29 -15.32 5.13
CA GLN A 584 10.26 -14.42 4.65
C GLN A 584 9.95 -14.91 3.23
N SER A 585 9.20 -16.01 3.19
CA SER A 585 8.67 -16.70 2.02
C SER A 585 7.16 -16.61 2.10
#